data_AF-A0A453MM23-F1
#
_entry.id   AF-A0A453MM23-F1
#
_cell.length_a   1.000
_cell.length_b   1.000
_cell.length_c   1.000
_cell.angle_alpha   90.00
_cell.angle_beta   90.00
_cell.angle_gamma   90.00
#
_symmetry.space_group_name_H-M   'P 1'
#
loop_
_entity.id
_entity.type
_entity.pdbx_description
1 polymer ?
#
loop_
_entity_poly.entity_id
_entity_poly.type
_entity_poly.pdbx_seq_one_letter_code
_entity_poly.pdbx_strand_id
1 'polypeptide(L)'
;MINDRISQAILVSGESGAGKTESTKSLMQYLAFMGGKAKAEGRSVQEQILESNPVLEAFGNAKTVRNNNSSRFGKFVEIQFDQYGKISGAAIRTYLLERSRVCQISDPERNYHCFYMLCASPPEDRDKFKVGEAKTFHYLNQSNCIDLNGFDDSKEYIETRRAMGIVGMSNDEQDAIFKVVAAILHLGNIEFGEGSEPDSSAPKDDKSKFHLKTAAELFMCDAKGLEESLCKRVMATRGESITKNLDAKGAALSRDALSRIVYSRLFDWLVNKINSSIGQDPDSKILIGVLDIYGFESFKTNSFEQFCINLTNEKLQQHFNQHVFKMEQEEYTKEEIDWSYIQFVDNQEILDLIEKKPGGIIALLDETCMLRNSTHETFAEKLYQKYKDNPHFSKPKFSRSDFTVHHYAGNVTYQTDLFLDKNIDYAVNEHQILLNASKCPFVSSLFPPVEEAAKNTKFTSIGSSFKQQLQSLLETLSATEPHYIRCIKPNNVLKPAIFENSNVLQQLRCGGVLEAIRISCLGYPTRRTFYEFVNRFGILHPKALSKGNTEITSTKMILEKANLVGYQFGNLKRVPQFTTSPSDFEFYR
;
A
#
# COMPACT_ATOMS: atom_id res chain seq x y z
N MET A 1 23.62 -3.78 -10.17
CA MET A 1 22.95 -4.43 -11.33
C MET A 1 23.92 -4.96 -12.38
N ILE A 2 24.56 -4.14 -13.23
CA ILE A 2 25.39 -4.65 -14.36
C ILE A 2 26.65 -5.37 -13.88
N ASN A 3 27.35 -4.79 -12.90
CA ASN A 3 28.60 -5.36 -12.38
C ASN A 3 28.35 -6.69 -11.66
N ASP A 4 27.37 -6.71 -10.76
CA ASP A 4 27.15 -7.85 -9.86
C ASP A 4 26.14 -8.87 -10.41
N ARG A 5 25.44 -8.53 -11.50
CA ARG A 5 24.36 -9.32 -12.11
C ARG A 5 23.21 -9.65 -11.12
N ILE A 6 22.97 -8.76 -10.16
CA ILE A 6 21.89 -8.86 -9.16
C ILE A 6 20.78 -7.85 -9.49
N SER A 7 19.53 -8.28 -9.40
CA SER A 7 18.35 -7.41 -9.53
C SER A 7 18.30 -6.37 -8.40
N GLN A 8 17.72 -5.20 -8.66
CA GLN A 8 17.69 -4.11 -7.70
C GLN A 8 16.24 -3.75 -7.35
N ALA A 9 16.01 -3.18 -6.18
CA ALA A 9 14.76 -2.54 -5.84
C ALA A 9 15.02 -1.13 -5.30
N ILE A 10 14.20 -0.15 -5.71
CA ILE A 10 14.21 1.21 -5.18
C ILE A 10 12.90 1.43 -4.46
N LEU A 11 12.95 1.60 -3.14
CA LEU A 11 11.80 1.81 -2.29
C LEU A 11 11.63 3.31 -2.05
N VAL A 12 10.59 3.89 -2.66
CA VAL A 12 10.23 5.29 -2.51
C VAL A 12 9.10 5.39 -1.48
N SER A 13 9.36 6.11 -0.39
CA SER A 13 8.45 6.18 0.75
C SER A 13 8.41 7.58 1.33
N GLY A 14 7.37 7.88 2.09
CA GLY A 14 7.13 9.20 2.68
C GLY A 14 5.64 9.43 2.88
N GLU A 15 5.32 10.46 3.65
CA GLU A 15 3.92 10.82 3.89
C GLU A 15 3.19 11.24 2.59
N SER A 16 1.86 11.31 2.66
CA SER A 16 1.07 11.75 1.51
C SER A 16 1.40 13.20 1.13
N GLY A 17 1.64 13.44 -0.16
CA GLY A 17 2.10 14.73 -0.68
C GLY A 17 3.60 15.03 -0.48
N ALA A 18 4.42 14.07 -0.05
CA ALA A 18 5.87 14.26 0.10
C ALA A 18 6.66 14.24 -1.23
N GLY A 19 6.00 13.95 -2.36
CA GLY A 19 6.66 13.88 -3.67
C GLY A 19 7.12 12.48 -4.11
N LYS A 20 6.55 11.41 -3.53
CA LYS A 20 6.85 10.02 -3.92
C LYS A 20 6.65 9.78 -5.41
N THR A 21 5.45 10.07 -5.91
CA THR A 21 5.08 9.88 -7.31
C THR A 21 5.97 10.66 -8.28
N GLU A 22 6.35 11.90 -7.94
CA GLU A 22 7.26 12.71 -8.76
C GLU A 22 8.70 12.16 -8.75
N SER A 23 9.14 11.63 -7.60
CA SER A 23 10.44 10.94 -7.48
C SER A 23 10.44 9.67 -8.33
N THR A 24 9.37 8.87 -8.27
CA THR A 24 9.17 7.69 -9.11
C THR A 24 9.20 8.04 -10.60
N LYS A 25 8.50 9.11 -11.03
CA LYS A 25 8.54 9.59 -12.43
C LYS A 25 9.97 9.96 -12.86
N SER A 26 10.71 10.67 -12.02
CA SER A 26 12.10 11.06 -12.30
C SER A 26 13.03 9.84 -12.40
N LEU A 27 12.87 8.85 -11.52
CA LEU A 27 13.60 7.58 -11.58
C LEU A 27 13.30 6.83 -12.89
N MET A 28 12.03 6.73 -13.27
CA MET A 28 11.62 6.08 -14.52
C MET A 28 12.25 6.77 -15.74
N GLN A 29 12.25 8.10 -15.78
CA GLN A 29 12.90 8.88 -16.84
C GLN A 29 14.41 8.61 -16.91
N TYR A 30 15.07 8.58 -15.76
CA TYR A 30 16.50 8.30 -15.69
C TYR A 30 16.83 6.88 -16.17
N LEU A 31 16.09 5.87 -15.69
CA LEU A 31 16.30 4.47 -16.07
C LEU A 31 16.04 4.26 -17.57
N ALA A 32 15.02 4.93 -18.12
CA ALA A 32 14.74 4.91 -19.56
C ALA A 32 15.84 5.56 -20.40
N PHE A 33 16.37 6.71 -19.94
CA PHE A 33 17.48 7.37 -20.60
C PHE A 33 18.74 6.50 -20.62
N MET A 34 19.08 5.88 -19.47
CA MET A 34 20.28 5.06 -19.32
C MET A 34 20.17 3.69 -19.98
N GLY A 35 19.00 3.04 -19.89
CA GLY A 35 18.74 1.73 -20.49
C GLY A 35 18.59 1.77 -22.02
N GLY A 36 18.52 2.95 -22.62
CA GLY A 36 18.34 3.12 -24.05
C GLY A 36 16.97 2.66 -24.56
N LYS A 37 16.61 3.11 -25.77
CA LYS A 37 15.39 2.65 -26.45
C LYS A 37 15.67 1.29 -27.12
N ALA A 38 14.75 0.33 -26.98
CA ALA A 38 14.69 -0.80 -27.89
C ALA A 38 14.57 -0.26 -29.33
N LYS A 39 15.32 -0.83 -30.27
CA LYS A 39 15.23 -0.50 -31.70
C LYS A 39 13.87 -0.99 -32.25
N ALA A 40 12.82 -0.17 -32.10
CA ALA A 40 11.59 -0.29 -32.87
C ALA A 40 10.92 1.09 -32.96
N GLU A 41 10.35 1.40 -34.11
CA GLU A 41 9.57 2.61 -34.39
C GLU A 41 8.24 2.61 -33.60
N GLY A 42 8.32 2.76 -32.28
CA GLY A 42 7.18 2.72 -31.36
C GLY A 42 7.41 3.52 -30.08
N ARG A 43 6.38 3.56 -29.22
CA ARG A 43 6.44 4.17 -27.88
C ARG A 43 7.43 3.41 -27.01
N SER A 44 8.24 4.13 -26.24
CA SER A 44 9.14 3.54 -25.26
C SER A 44 8.36 2.94 -24.09
N VAL A 45 8.92 1.91 -23.44
CA VAL A 45 8.37 1.32 -22.21
C VAL A 45 8.07 2.39 -21.15
N GLN A 46 8.92 3.40 -21.06
CA GLN A 46 8.72 4.56 -20.18
C GLN A 46 7.45 5.35 -20.54
N GLU A 47 7.28 5.70 -21.82
CA GLU A 47 6.09 6.42 -22.28
C GLU A 47 4.83 5.60 -21.99
N GLN A 48 4.84 4.30 -22.26
CA GLN A 48 3.69 3.41 -21.97
C GLN A 48 3.34 3.37 -20.47
N ILE A 49 4.34 3.28 -19.59
CA ILE A 49 4.13 3.31 -18.13
C ILE A 49 3.55 4.66 -17.71
N LEU A 50 4.09 5.77 -18.22
CA LEU A 50 3.61 7.12 -17.88
C LEU A 50 2.20 7.37 -18.42
N GLU A 51 1.90 6.90 -19.63
CA GLU A 51 0.58 6.98 -20.27
C GLU A 51 -0.48 6.12 -19.56
N SER A 52 -0.09 5.07 -18.83
CA SER A 52 -1.02 4.28 -18.02
C SER A 52 -1.38 4.91 -16.67
N ASN A 53 -0.60 5.90 -16.20
CA ASN A 53 -0.81 6.49 -14.87
C ASN A 53 -2.19 7.13 -14.71
N PRO A 54 -2.73 7.92 -15.66
CA PRO A 54 -4.08 8.48 -15.52
C PRO A 54 -5.15 7.41 -15.26
N VAL A 55 -5.03 6.23 -15.86
CA VAL A 55 -5.94 5.09 -15.62
C VAL A 55 -5.77 4.57 -14.20
N LEU A 56 -4.54 4.32 -13.74
CA LEU A 56 -4.29 3.84 -12.38
C LEU A 56 -4.69 4.88 -11.32
N GLU A 57 -4.49 6.17 -11.58
CA GLU A 57 -4.87 7.25 -10.67
C GLU A 57 -6.39 7.40 -10.59
N ALA A 58 -7.10 7.34 -11.72
CA ALA A 58 -8.56 7.41 -11.75
C ALA A 58 -9.22 6.28 -10.92
N PHE A 59 -8.71 5.05 -11.01
CA PHE A 59 -9.29 3.87 -10.37
C PHE A 59 -8.61 3.47 -9.04
N GLY A 60 -7.46 4.04 -8.71
CA GLY A 60 -6.65 3.64 -7.55
C GLY A 60 -6.33 4.78 -6.58
N ASN A 61 -6.60 6.03 -6.95
CA ASN A 61 -6.41 7.18 -6.08
C ASN A 61 -7.74 7.78 -5.60
N ALA A 62 -7.67 8.42 -4.45
CA ALA A 62 -8.77 9.16 -3.87
C ALA A 62 -8.26 10.35 -3.05
N LYS A 63 -9.15 11.29 -2.74
CA LYS A 63 -8.87 12.37 -1.80
C LYS A 63 -8.95 11.85 -0.36
N THR A 64 -7.88 12.08 0.39
CA THR A 64 -7.79 11.83 1.85
C THR A 64 -7.71 13.16 2.62
N VAL A 65 -7.57 13.09 3.94
CA VAL A 65 -7.35 14.28 4.79
C VAL A 65 -6.08 15.05 4.40
N ARG A 66 -5.03 14.37 3.90
CA ARG A 66 -3.70 14.97 3.68
C ARG A 66 -3.39 15.29 2.21
N ASN A 67 -4.09 14.67 1.26
CA ASN A 67 -3.79 14.78 -0.17
C ASN A 67 -5.05 14.56 -1.02
N ASN A 68 -5.23 15.37 -2.06
CA ASN A 68 -6.36 15.29 -2.99
C ASN A 68 -6.26 14.13 -3.98
N ASN A 69 -5.05 13.62 -4.26
CA ASN A 69 -4.81 12.54 -5.21
C ASN A 69 -3.87 11.49 -4.54
N SER A 70 -4.36 10.83 -3.49
CA SER A 70 -3.58 9.87 -2.71
C SER A 70 -3.79 8.46 -3.25
N SER A 71 -2.71 7.76 -3.58
CA SER A 71 -2.77 6.34 -3.93
C SER A 71 -3.26 5.50 -2.75
N ARG A 72 -4.27 4.67 -3.01
CA ARG A 72 -4.89 3.73 -2.05
C ARG A 72 -4.61 2.27 -2.45
N PHE A 73 -3.48 2.06 -3.11
CA PHE A 73 -2.86 0.79 -3.43
C PHE A 73 -1.34 1.00 -3.45
N GLY A 74 -0.57 -0.07 -3.24
CA GLY A 74 0.88 -0.10 -3.49
C GLY A 74 1.17 -0.45 -4.94
N LYS A 75 2.14 0.25 -5.55
CA LYS A 75 2.55 0.05 -6.94
C LYS A 75 4.02 -0.32 -7.01
N PHE A 76 4.31 -1.49 -7.55
CA PHE A 76 5.67 -1.95 -7.84
C PHE A 76 5.86 -2.03 -9.35
N VAL A 77 6.74 -1.18 -9.88
CA VAL A 77 7.05 -1.15 -11.31
C VAL A 77 8.36 -1.92 -11.54
N GLU A 78 8.25 -3.08 -12.17
CA GLU A 78 9.38 -3.90 -12.62
C GLU A 78 9.85 -3.39 -13.98
N ILE A 79 11.09 -2.91 -14.07
CA ILE A 79 11.75 -2.63 -15.35
C ILE A 79 12.71 -3.78 -15.64
N GLN A 80 12.52 -4.44 -16.78
CA GLN A 80 13.27 -5.62 -17.19
C GLN A 80 14.40 -5.21 -18.13
N PHE A 81 15.56 -5.83 -17.95
CA PHE A 81 16.76 -5.53 -18.71
C PHE A 81 17.32 -6.79 -19.38
N ASP A 82 17.73 -6.65 -20.63
CA ASP A 82 18.48 -7.67 -21.33
C ASP A 82 19.91 -7.83 -20.74
N GLN A 83 20.64 -8.82 -21.23
CA GLN A 83 22.01 -9.11 -20.79
C GLN A 83 23.02 -7.96 -21.03
N TYR A 84 22.69 -7.01 -21.92
CA TYR A 84 23.48 -5.84 -22.27
C TYR A 84 23.07 -4.58 -21.49
N GLY A 85 22.07 -4.69 -20.60
CA GLY A 85 21.58 -3.58 -19.80
C GLY A 85 20.59 -2.67 -20.55
N LYS A 86 19.98 -3.15 -21.64
CA LYS A 86 18.91 -2.43 -22.32
C LYS A 86 17.55 -2.80 -21.79
N ILE A 87 16.64 -1.84 -21.76
CA ILE A 87 15.26 -2.13 -21.38
C ILE A 87 14.63 -3.07 -22.41
N SER A 88 14.16 -4.22 -21.93
CA SER A 88 13.53 -5.25 -22.75
C SER A 88 12.04 -5.42 -22.47
N GLY A 89 11.56 -5.00 -21.30
CA GLY A 89 10.14 -5.03 -20.94
C GLY A 89 9.86 -4.34 -19.61
N ALA A 90 8.59 -4.33 -19.20
CA ALA A 90 8.22 -3.92 -17.85
C ALA A 90 6.89 -4.53 -17.40
N ALA A 91 6.67 -4.53 -16.09
CA ALA A 91 5.41 -4.92 -15.47
C ALA A 91 5.05 -3.99 -14.32
N ILE A 92 3.77 -3.77 -14.10
CA ILE A 92 3.21 -3.11 -12.94
C ILE A 92 2.53 -4.19 -12.10
N ARG A 93 3.05 -4.38 -10.88
CA ARG A 93 2.39 -5.19 -9.85
C ARG A 93 1.71 -4.24 -8.88
N THR A 94 0.44 -4.50 -8.61
CA THR A 94 -0.33 -3.75 -7.63
C THR A 94 -0.59 -4.61 -6.41
N TYR A 95 -0.54 -4.00 -5.23
CA TYR A 95 -0.77 -4.67 -3.96
C TYR A 95 -1.71 -3.83 -3.12
N LEU A 96 -2.47 -4.46 -2.22
CA LEU A 96 -3.10 -3.76 -1.09
C LEU A 96 -4.08 -2.64 -1.50
N LEU A 97 -4.91 -2.88 -2.54
CA LEU A 97 -6.01 -1.97 -2.88
C LEU A 97 -6.98 -1.85 -1.70
N GLU A 98 -7.29 -0.63 -1.29
CA GLU A 98 -8.23 -0.33 -0.21
C GLU A 98 -9.68 -0.57 -0.67
N ARG A 99 -10.11 -1.84 -0.67
CA ARG A 99 -11.43 -2.26 -1.15
C ARG A 99 -12.58 -1.65 -0.35
N SER A 100 -12.40 -1.44 0.95
CA SER A 100 -13.44 -0.89 1.83
C SER A 100 -13.90 0.51 1.41
N ARG A 101 -13.01 1.32 0.82
CA ARG A 101 -13.30 2.67 0.33
C ARG A 101 -14.46 2.71 -0.67
N VAL A 102 -14.65 1.64 -1.44
CA VAL A 102 -15.73 1.54 -2.44
C VAL A 102 -17.09 1.74 -1.79
N CYS A 103 -17.30 1.18 -0.59
CA CYS A 103 -18.61 1.19 0.07
C CYS A 103 -18.67 2.16 1.26
N GLN A 104 -17.53 2.50 1.86
CA GLN A 104 -17.44 3.30 3.08
C GLN A 104 -16.37 4.38 2.95
N ILE A 105 -16.76 5.64 3.16
CA ILE A 105 -15.85 6.78 3.17
C ILE A 105 -16.01 7.58 4.48
N SER A 106 -14.91 8.13 4.98
CA SER A 106 -14.90 8.99 6.17
C SER A 106 -14.94 10.45 5.73
N ASP A 107 -15.62 11.34 6.45
CA ASP A 107 -15.55 12.78 6.18
C ASP A 107 -14.21 13.37 6.68
N PRO A 108 -13.52 14.24 5.92
CA PRO A 108 -13.88 14.82 4.63
C PRO A 108 -13.31 14.10 3.38
N GLU A 109 -13.10 12.80 3.37
CA GLU A 109 -12.51 12.05 2.24
C GLU A 109 -13.47 11.80 1.07
N ARG A 110 -12.93 11.47 -0.11
CA ARG A 110 -13.70 10.99 -1.27
C ARG A 110 -13.55 9.48 -1.46
N ASN A 111 -14.47 8.91 -2.24
CA ASN A 111 -14.28 7.63 -2.90
C ASN A 111 -13.25 7.75 -4.05
N TYR A 112 -12.97 6.67 -4.78
CA TYR A 112 -12.08 6.70 -5.95
C TYR A 112 -12.55 7.69 -7.02
N HIS A 113 -11.60 8.35 -7.69
CA HIS A 113 -11.91 9.44 -8.63
C HIS A 113 -12.84 9.02 -9.77
N CYS A 114 -12.71 7.79 -10.28
CA CYS A 114 -13.50 7.26 -11.40
C CYS A 114 -15.01 7.40 -11.18
N PHE A 115 -15.50 7.30 -9.94
CA PHE A 115 -16.92 7.44 -9.64
C PHE A 115 -17.43 8.87 -9.85
N TYR A 116 -16.66 9.86 -9.40
CA TYR A 116 -17.01 11.27 -9.54
C TYR A 116 -16.82 11.73 -10.99
N MET A 117 -15.74 11.28 -11.65
CA MET A 117 -15.50 11.47 -13.08
C MET A 117 -16.68 10.98 -13.91
N LEU A 118 -17.23 9.80 -13.60
CA LEU A 118 -18.40 9.26 -14.27
C LEU A 118 -19.66 10.11 -14.04
N CYS A 119 -19.90 10.57 -12.82
CA CYS A 119 -20.99 11.50 -12.53
C CYS A 119 -20.84 12.89 -13.20
N ALA A 120 -19.61 13.28 -13.52
CA ALA A 120 -19.26 14.53 -14.21
C ALA A 120 -19.05 14.35 -15.74
N SER A 121 -19.27 13.15 -16.27
CA SER A 121 -19.10 12.82 -17.69
C SER A 121 -20.09 13.59 -18.59
N PRO A 122 -19.85 13.64 -19.91
CA PRO A 122 -20.78 14.26 -20.86
C PRO A 122 -22.21 13.73 -20.73
N PRO A 123 -23.26 14.54 -21.00
CA PRO A 123 -24.66 14.10 -20.89
C PRO A 123 -24.97 12.78 -21.59
N GLU A 124 -24.41 12.56 -22.79
CA GLU A 124 -24.58 11.33 -23.56
C GLU A 124 -24.09 10.09 -22.79
N ASP A 125 -22.94 10.18 -22.13
CA ASP A 125 -22.40 9.08 -21.31
C ASP A 125 -23.19 8.92 -20.01
N ARG A 126 -23.64 10.01 -19.39
CA ARG A 126 -24.48 9.93 -18.18
C ARG A 126 -25.81 9.23 -18.45
N ASP A 127 -26.46 9.54 -19.56
CA ASP A 127 -27.70 8.90 -19.99
C ASP A 127 -27.46 7.42 -20.34
N LYS A 128 -26.37 7.13 -21.06
CA LYS A 128 -25.96 5.77 -21.44
C LYS A 128 -25.67 4.88 -20.24
N PHE A 129 -24.99 5.41 -19.22
CA PHE A 129 -24.65 4.68 -18.00
C PHE A 129 -25.68 4.84 -16.88
N LYS A 130 -26.76 5.60 -17.12
CA LYS A 130 -27.88 5.86 -16.20
C LYS A 130 -27.45 6.51 -14.87
N VAL A 131 -26.40 7.32 -14.90
CA VAL A 131 -25.84 7.98 -13.72
C VAL A 131 -26.34 9.42 -13.57
N GLY A 132 -26.61 9.82 -12.33
CA GLY A 132 -26.98 11.18 -11.96
C GLY A 132 -25.83 11.94 -11.29
N GLU A 133 -26.20 12.99 -10.55
CA GLU A 133 -25.24 13.75 -9.73
C GLU A 133 -24.64 12.88 -8.61
N ALA A 134 -23.35 13.08 -8.29
CA ALA A 134 -22.63 12.28 -7.29
C ALA A 134 -23.34 12.22 -5.93
N LYS A 135 -23.95 13.34 -5.49
CA LYS A 135 -24.69 13.43 -4.21
C LYS A 135 -25.88 12.48 -4.08
N THR A 136 -26.39 11.96 -5.21
CA THR A 136 -27.52 11.03 -5.25
C THR A 136 -27.14 9.58 -4.97
N PHE A 137 -25.84 9.26 -4.95
CA PHE A 137 -25.34 7.91 -4.72
C PHE A 137 -24.77 7.76 -3.31
N HIS A 138 -25.26 6.74 -2.60
CA HIS A 138 -24.91 6.43 -1.22
C HIS A 138 -23.39 6.25 -1.02
N TYR A 139 -22.70 5.62 -1.97
CA TYR A 139 -21.25 5.43 -1.89
C TYR A 139 -20.43 6.72 -2.12
N LEU A 140 -21.06 7.82 -2.53
CA LEU A 140 -20.39 9.10 -2.79
C LEU A 140 -20.85 10.23 -1.86
N ASN A 141 -21.93 10.04 -1.09
CA ASN A 141 -22.55 11.09 -0.27
C ASN A 141 -22.41 10.90 1.26
N GLN A 142 -21.57 9.95 1.70
CA GLN A 142 -21.24 9.76 3.12
C GLN A 142 -20.26 10.83 3.64
N SER A 143 -19.58 11.54 2.75
CA SER A 143 -18.77 12.73 3.07
C SER A 143 -19.37 13.97 2.41
N ASN A 144 -19.16 15.13 3.05
CA ASN A 144 -19.47 16.44 2.49
C ASN A 144 -18.50 16.87 1.39
N CYS A 145 -17.41 16.13 1.15
CA CYS A 145 -16.41 16.43 0.13
C CYS A 145 -16.79 15.74 -1.19
N ILE A 146 -17.51 16.45 -2.06
CA ILE A 146 -17.81 15.97 -3.43
C ILE A 146 -16.85 16.64 -4.42
N ASP A 147 -16.81 17.97 -4.40
CA ASP A 147 -15.93 18.75 -5.27
C ASP A 147 -14.51 18.87 -4.70
N LEU A 148 -13.53 19.01 -5.59
CA LEU A 148 -12.13 19.20 -5.24
C LEU A 148 -11.59 20.48 -5.89
N ASN A 149 -11.03 21.37 -5.06
CA ASN A 149 -10.40 22.58 -5.56
C ASN A 149 -9.20 22.24 -6.47
N GLY A 150 -9.24 22.72 -7.71
CA GLY A 150 -8.19 22.52 -8.70
C GLY A 150 -8.21 21.16 -9.40
N PHE A 151 -9.27 20.37 -9.24
CA PHE A 151 -9.46 19.08 -9.91
C PHE A 151 -10.82 19.09 -10.61
N ASP A 152 -10.82 18.99 -11.94
CA ASP A 152 -12.04 19.00 -12.75
C ASP A 152 -12.38 17.57 -13.16
N ASP A 153 -13.31 16.95 -12.43
CA ASP A 153 -13.73 15.56 -12.67
C ASP A 153 -14.21 15.31 -14.12
N SER A 154 -14.78 16.32 -14.80
CA SER A 154 -15.24 16.18 -16.19
C SER A 154 -14.07 16.14 -17.17
N LYS A 155 -13.08 17.03 -16.96
CA LYS A 155 -11.85 17.03 -17.76
C LYS A 155 -11.05 15.74 -17.55
N GLU A 156 -10.92 15.32 -16.29
CA GLU A 156 -10.20 14.11 -15.90
C GLU A 156 -10.85 12.83 -16.44
N TYR A 157 -12.19 12.80 -16.56
CA TYR A 157 -12.90 11.73 -17.27
C TYR A 157 -12.41 11.60 -18.72
N ILE A 158 -12.35 12.72 -19.46
CA ILE A 158 -11.93 12.74 -20.86
C ILE A 158 -10.46 12.33 -21.00
N GLU A 159 -9.59 12.82 -20.12
CA GLU A 159 -8.16 12.45 -20.09
C GLU A 159 -7.96 10.97 -19.77
N THR A 160 -8.74 10.43 -18.83
CA THR A 160 -8.73 9.00 -18.50
C THR A 160 -9.16 8.15 -19.69
N ARG A 161 -10.25 8.50 -20.38
CA ARG A 161 -10.69 7.77 -21.60
C ARG A 161 -9.64 7.80 -22.71
N ARG A 162 -8.98 8.95 -22.90
CA ARG A 162 -7.87 9.07 -23.85
C ARG A 162 -6.71 8.14 -23.47
N ALA A 163 -6.31 8.14 -22.21
CA ALA A 163 -5.27 7.25 -21.70
C ALA A 163 -5.62 5.77 -21.87
N MET A 164 -6.88 5.38 -21.62
CA MET A 164 -7.36 4.01 -21.87
C MET A 164 -7.20 3.63 -23.35
N GLY A 165 -7.55 4.52 -24.29
CA GLY A 165 -7.34 4.29 -25.72
C GLY A 165 -5.86 4.14 -26.10
N ILE A 166 -4.98 4.94 -25.49
CA ILE A 166 -3.53 4.87 -25.68
C ILE A 166 -2.95 3.54 -25.17
N VAL A 167 -3.45 3.01 -24.06
CA VAL A 167 -3.14 1.69 -23.49
C VAL A 167 -3.74 0.54 -24.32
N GLY A 168 -4.50 0.83 -25.38
CA GLY A 168 -5.07 -0.19 -26.27
C GLY A 168 -6.37 -0.80 -25.75
N MET A 169 -7.11 -0.07 -24.91
CA MET A 169 -8.49 -0.43 -24.57
C MET A 169 -9.45 0.08 -25.66
N SER A 170 -10.23 -0.83 -26.25
CA SER A 170 -11.23 -0.46 -27.25
C SER A 170 -12.34 0.40 -26.64
N ASN A 171 -13.13 1.09 -27.48
CA ASN A 171 -14.28 1.85 -27.00
C ASN A 171 -15.29 0.97 -26.27
N ASP A 172 -15.51 -0.27 -26.76
CA ASP A 172 -16.40 -1.24 -26.11
C ASP A 172 -15.88 -1.69 -24.74
N GLU A 173 -14.56 -1.89 -24.61
CA GLU A 173 -13.93 -2.20 -23.31
C GLU A 173 -14.06 -1.02 -22.35
N GLN A 174 -13.79 0.21 -22.80
CA GLN A 174 -13.97 1.42 -22.00
C GLN A 174 -15.41 1.57 -21.52
N ASP A 175 -16.39 1.35 -22.39
CA ASP A 175 -17.80 1.43 -22.03
C ASP A 175 -18.21 0.32 -21.06
N ALA A 176 -17.68 -0.90 -21.23
CA ALA A 176 -17.94 -1.99 -20.30
C ALA A 176 -17.36 -1.70 -18.90
N ILE A 177 -16.18 -1.09 -18.83
CA ILE A 177 -15.56 -0.62 -17.58
C ILE A 177 -16.46 0.39 -16.88
N PHE A 178 -16.92 1.44 -17.59
CA PHE A 178 -17.79 2.45 -16.98
C PHE A 178 -19.20 1.93 -16.66
N LYS A 179 -19.72 0.94 -17.39
CA LYS A 179 -20.94 0.20 -16.98
C LYS A 179 -20.76 -0.49 -15.63
N VAL A 180 -19.62 -1.12 -15.39
CA VAL A 180 -19.32 -1.74 -14.09
C VAL A 180 -19.23 -0.69 -12.98
N VAL A 181 -18.55 0.43 -13.22
CA VAL A 181 -18.47 1.55 -12.26
C VAL A 181 -19.87 2.10 -11.94
N ALA A 182 -20.71 2.32 -12.97
CA ALA A 182 -22.09 2.75 -12.79
C ALA A 182 -22.91 1.73 -12.00
N ALA A 183 -22.80 0.44 -12.33
CA ALA A 183 -23.52 -0.63 -11.66
C ALA A 183 -23.20 -0.69 -10.16
N ILE A 184 -21.95 -0.46 -9.77
CA ILE A 184 -21.53 -0.34 -8.36
C ILE A 184 -22.22 0.85 -7.66
N LEU A 185 -22.33 2.00 -8.32
CA LEU A 185 -23.06 3.15 -7.77
C LEU A 185 -24.55 2.84 -7.57
N HIS A 186 -25.18 2.16 -8.54
CA HIS A 186 -26.56 1.73 -8.39
C HIS A 186 -26.72 0.68 -7.28
N LEU A 187 -25.80 -0.28 -7.16
CA LEU A 187 -25.80 -1.24 -6.05
C LEU A 187 -25.87 -0.50 -4.71
N GLY A 188 -25.00 0.49 -4.47
CA GLY A 188 -24.96 1.24 -3.20
C GLY A 188 -26.28 1.91 -2.81
N ASN A 189 -27.16 2.21 -3.77
CA ASN A 189 -28.48 2.81 -3.52
C ASN A 189 -29.60 1.80 -3.27
N ILE A 190 -29.32 0.49 -3.29
CA ILE A 190 -30.31 -0.52 -2.94
C ILE A 190 -30.42 -0.56 -1.41
N GLU A 191 -31.54 -0.08 -0.88
CA GLU A 191 -31.90 -0.27 0.53
C GLU A 191 -32.73 -1.55 0.69
N PHE A 192 -32.56 -2.23 1.82
CA PHE A 192 -33.28 -3.46 2.14
C PHE A 192 -34.24 -3.22 3.32
N GLY A 193 -35.43 -3.79 3.21
CA GLY A 193 -36.44 -3.87 4.28
C GLY A 193 -36.76 -5.32 4.63
N GLU A 194 -37.72 -5.51 5.54
CA GLU A 194 -38.24 -6.84 5.88
C GLU A 194 -38.91 -7.49 4.65
N GLY A 195 -38.57 -8.76 4.41
CA GLY A 195 -39.18 -9.57 3.36
C GLY A 195 -40.49 -10.23 3.79
N SER A 196 -41.05 -11.06 2.92
CA SER A 196 -42.32 -11.77 3.18
C SER A 196 -42.18 -12.94 4.16
N GLU A 197 -40.98 -13.49 4.32
CA GLU A 197 -40.68 -14.60 5.23
C GLU A 197 -39.95 -14.11 6.50
N PRO A 198 -40.05 -14.83 7.64
CA PRO A 198 -39.27 -14.50 8.83
C PRO A 198 -37.76 -14.43 8.54
N ASP A 199 -37.09 -13.43 9.13
CA ASP A 199 -35.66 -13.15 8.96
C ASP A 199 -35.21 -12.96 7.49
N SER A 200 -36.15 -12.71 6.58
CA SER A 200 -35.87 -12.43 5.16
C SER A 200 -35.82 -10.93 4.88
N SER A 201 -35.21 -10.58 3.75
CA SER A 201 -35.12 -9.22 3.26
C SER A 201 -35.54 -9.12 1.80
N ALA A 202 -35.96 -7.92 1.42
CA ALA A 202 -36.26 -7.56 0.04
C ALA A 202 -35.89 -6.09 -0.19
N PRO A 203 -35.76 -5.62 -1.45
CA PRO A 203 -35.61 -4.21 -1.75
C PRO A 203 -36.74 -3.38 -1.10
N LYS A 204 -36.36 -2.39 -0.31
CA LYS A 204 -37.23 -1.66 0.62
C LYS A 204 -38.39 -0.93 -0.06
N ASP A 205 -38.14 -0.33 -1.22
CA ASP A 205 -39.07 0.52 -1.94
C ASP A 205 -38.85 0.47 -3.46
N ASP A 206 -39.68 1.17 -4.22
CA ASP A 206 -39.59 1.22 -5.68
C ASP A 206 -38.30 1.89 -6.18
N LYS A 207 -37.71 2.80 -5.37
CA LYS A 207 -36.40 3.39 -5.66
C LYS A 207 -35.29 2.34 -5.59
N SER A 208 -35.31 1.50 -4.55
CA SER A 208 -34.37 0.38 -4.38
C SER A 208 -34.53 -0.65 -5.50
N LYS A 209 -35.77 -0.96 -5.90
CA LYS A 209 -36.05 -1.84 -7.05
C LYS A 209 -35.57 -1.25 -8.37
N PHE A 210 -35.70 0.07 -8.56
CA PHE A 210 -35.16 0.76 -9.73
C PHE A 210 -33.64 0.62 -9.81
N HIS A 211 -32.93 0.88 -8.70
CA HIS A 211 -31.48 0.73 -8.64
C HIS A 211 -31.03 -0.72 -8.85
N LEU A 212 -31.73 -1.70 -8.28
CA LEU A 212 -31.47 -3.13 -8.49
C LEU A 212 -31.62 -3.53 -9.95
N LYS A 213 -32.73 -3.15 -10.60
CA LYS A 213 -32.95 -3.42 -12.03
C LYS A 213 -31.90 -2.75 -12.90
N THR A 214 -31.53 -1.52 -12.57
CA THR A 214 -30.51 -0.77 -13.31
C THR A 214 -29.13 -1.42 -13.17
N ALA A 215 -28.75 -1.84 -11.97
CA ALA A 215 -27.51 -2.57 -11.75
C ALA A 215 -27.49 -3.90 -12.53
N ALA A 216 -28.59 -4.66 -12.51
CA ALA A 216 -28.70 -5.90 -13.27
C ALA A 216 -28.61 -5.68 -14.79
N GLU A 217 -29.20 -4.60 -15.31
CA GLU A 217 -29.11 -4.22 -16.71
C GLU A 217 -27.68 -3.84 -17.12
N LEU A 218 -27.00 -3.02 -16.31
CA LEU A 218 -25.62 -2.61 -16.55
C LEU A 218 -24.63 -3.78 -16.47
N PHE A 219 -24.84 -4.70 -15.53
CA PHE A 219 -24.11 -5.97 -15.46
C PHE A 219 -24.55 -6.98 -16.51
N MET A 220 -25.66 -6.75 -17.22
CA MET A 220 -26.29 -7.70 -18.14
C MET A 220 -26.53 -9.08 -17.51
N CYS A 221 -26.96 -9.11 -16.24
CA CYS A 221 -27.32 -10.32 -15.51
C CYS A 221 -28.82 -10.38 -15.22
N ASP A 222 -29.29 -11.50 -14.67
CA ASP A 222 -30.70 -11.65 -14.30
C ASP A 222 -31.01 -10.83 -13.04
N ALA A 223 -32.03 -9.96 -13.11
CA ALA A 223 -32.39 -9.07 -12.00
C ALA A 223 -32.89 -9.83 -10.77
N LYS A 224 -33.66 -10.92 -10.98
CA LYS A 224 -34.12 -11.76 -9.88
C LYS A 224 -32.96 -12.53 -9.26
N GLY A 225 -32.06 -13.07 -10.08
CA GLY A 225 -30.82 -13.71 -9.64
C GLY A 225 -29.94 -12.77 -8.83
N LEU A 226 -29.86 -11.49 -9.20
CA LEU A 226 -29.17 -10.46 -8.42
C LEU A 226 -29.84 -10.22 -7.06
N GLU A 227 -31.16 -10.09 -7.02
CA GLU A 227 -31.89 -9.96 -5.75
C GLU A 227 -31.67 -11.17 -4.85
N GLU A 228 -31.77 -12.38 -5.40
CA GLU A 228 -31.58 -13.62 -4.65
C GLU A 228 -30.14 -13.77 -4.15
N SER A 229 -29.12 -13.39 -4.93
CA SER A 229 -27.73 -13.44 -4.48
C SER A 229 -27.44 -12.45 -3.35
N LEU A 230 -28.17 -11.34 -3.29
CA LEU A 230 -28.05 -10.34 -2.23
C LEU A 230 -28.79 -10.75 -0.96
N CYS A 231 -29.98 -11.33 -1.08
CA CYS A 231 -30.88 -11.62 0.04
C CYS A 231 -30.80 -13.06 0.57
N LYS A 232 -30.09 -13.98 -0.10
CA LYS A 232 -30.01 -15.39 0.29
C LYS A 232 -28.56 -15.89 0.32
N ARG A 233 -28.32 -16.91 1.13
CA ARG A 233 -27.02 -17.58 1.29
C ARG A 233 -27.19 -19.10 1.20
N VAL A 234 -26.46 -19.72 0.29
CA VAL A 234 -26.39 -21.17 0.13
C VAL A 234 -25.24 -21.70 1.00
N MET A 235 -25.59 -22.56 1.96
CA MET A 235 -24.66 -23.21 2.86
C MET A 235 -24.57 -24.70 2.52
N ALA A 236 -23.37 -25.17 2.18
CA ALA A 236 -23.12 -26.59 1.98
C ALA A 236 -22.87 -27.28 3.33
N THR A 237 -23.73 -28.22 3.72
CA THR A 237 -23.57 -29.00 4.95
C THR A 237 -23.70 -30.49 4.63
N ARG A 238 -22.63 -31.27 4.85
CA ARG A 238 -22.63 -32.75 4.75
C ARG A 238 -23.25 -33.33 3.47
N GLY A 239 -23.06 -32.68 2.32
CA GLY A 239 -23.54 -33.14 1.01
C GLY A 239 -24.89 -32.55 0.57
N GLU A 240 -25.58 -31.81 1.44
CA GLU A 240 -26.80 -31.07 1.09
C GLU A 240 -26.54 -29.56 1.02
N SER A 241 -27.25 -28.87 0.13
CA SER A 241 -27.20 -27.41 0.03
C SER A 241 -28.46 -26.82 0.66
N ILE A 242 -28.28 -26.02 1.71
CA ILE A 242 -29.38 -25.35 2.42
C ILE A 242 -29.33 -23.87 2.06
N THR A 243 -30.45 -23.32 1.59
CA THR A 243 -30.58 -21.88 1.32
C THR A 243 -31.15 -21.20 2.56
N LYS A 244 -30.44 -20.19 3.08
CA LYS A 244 -30.85 -19.37 4.22
C LYS A 244 -31.17 -17.96 3.74
N ASN A 245 -32.29 -17.39 4.20
CA ASN A 245 -32.59 -15.98 4.01
C ASN A 245 -31.67 -15.10 4.88
N LEU A 246 -31.32 -13.93 4.35
CA LEU A 246 -30.61 -12.88 5.06
C LEU A 246 -31.59 -11.80 5.48
N ASP A 247 -31.40 -11.25 6.68
CA ASP A 247 -32.09 -10.07 7.15
C ASP A 247 -31.60 -8.82 6.38
N ALA A 248 -32.25 -7.67 6.59
CA ALA A 248 -31.93 -6.45 5.86
C ALA A 248 -30.45 -6.02 6.05
N LYS A 249 -29.88 -6.23 7.24
CA LYS A 249 -28.47 -5.95 7.52
C LYS A 249 -27.56 -6.91 6.76
N GLY A 250 -27.86 -8.21 6.77
CA GLY A 250 -27.12 -9.22 6.03
C GLY A 250 -27.13 -9.00 4.52
N ALA A 251 -28.27 -8.56 3.97
CA ALA A 251 -28.38 -8.22 2.55
C ALA A 251 -27.57 -6.97 2.19
N ALA A 252 -27.57 -5.93 3.03
CA ALA A 252 -26.70 -4.76 2.85
C ALA A 252 -25.21 -5.12 2.88
N LEU A 253 -24.79 -6.01 3.79
CA LEU A 253 -23.42 -6.53 3.82
C LEU A 253 -23.09 -7.36 2.58
N SER A 254 -24.04 -8.16 2.08
CA SER A 254 -23.89 -8.94 0.83
C SER A 254 -23.73 -8.04 -0.40
N ARG A 255 -24.50 -6.95 -0.48
CA ARG A 255 -24.40 -5.90 -1.50
C ARG A 255 -23.05 -5.21 -1.48
N ASP A 256 -22.56 -4.86 -0.29
CA ASP A 256 -21.26 -4.23 -0.14
C ASP A 256 -20.13 -5.20 -0.52
N ALA A 257 -20.25 -6.48 -0.15
CA ALA A 257 -19.31 -7.51 -0.56
C ALA A 257 -19.26 -7.68 -2.09
N LEU A 258 -20.42 -7.69 -2.76
CA LEU A 258 -20.51 -7.69 -4.23
C LEU A 258 -19.79 -6.46 -4.83
N SER A 259 -20.05 -5.28 -4.28
CA SER A 259 -19.46 -4.02 -4.77
C SER A 259 -17.93 -4.05 -4.66
N ARG A 260 -17.40 -4.50 -3.52
CA ARG A 260 -15.95 -4.62 -3.29
C ARG A 260 -15.28 -5.64 -4.22
N ILE A 261 -15.87 -6.83 -4.41
CA ILE A 261 -15.27 -7.87 -5.25
C ILE A 261 -15.29 -7.47 -6.73
N VAL A 262 -16.39 -6.89 -7.21
CA VAL A 262 -16.49 -6.40 -8.59
C VAL A 262 -15.43 -5.32 -8.85
N TYR A 263 -15.31 -4.34 -7.94
CA TYR A 263 -14.32 -3.27 -8.08
C TYR A 263 -12.87 -3.80 -8.05
N SER A 264 -12.57 -4.72 -7.12
CA SER A 264 -11.23 -5.32 -7.04
C SER A 264 -10.88 -6.05 -8.34
N ARG A 265 -11.79 -6.87 -8.88
CA ARG A 265 -11.54 -7.62 -10.12
C ARG A 265 -11.46 -6.70 -11.34
N LEU A 266 -12.24 -5.62 -11.37
CA LEU A 266 -12.10 -4.57 -12.38
C LEU A 266 -10.70 -3.94 -12.32
N PHE A 267 -10.22 -3.60 -11.13
CA PHE A 267 -8.88 -3.03 -10.95
C PHE A 267 -7.78 -3.99 -11.39
N ASP A 268 -7.88 -5.27 -11.00
CA ASP A 268 -6.94 -6.31 -11.43
C ASP A 268 -6.94 -6.48 -12.97
N TRP A 269 -8.12 -6.42 -13.60
CA TRP A 269 -8.25 -6.46 -15.05
C TRP A 269 -7.58 -5.26 -15.73
N LEU A 270 -7.77 -4.04 -15.19
CA LEU A 270 -7.12 -2.82 -15.71
C LEU A 270 -5.59 -2.95 -15.66
N VAL A 271 -5.05 -3.41 -14.53
CA VAL A 271 -3.61 -3.63 -14.35
C VAL A 271 -3.09 -4.68 -15.34
N ASN A 272 -3.82 -5.79 -15.52
CA ASN A 272 -3.45 -6.82 -16.49
C ASN A 272 -3.45 -6.30 -17.93
N LYS A 273 -4.47 -5.52 -18.32
CA LYS A 273 -4.55 -4.91 -19.65
C LYS A 273 -3.41 -3.91 -19.88
N ILE A 274 -3.08 -3.10 -18.88
CA ILE A 274 -1.91 -2.21 -18.91
C ILE A 274 -0.63 -3.01 -19.10
N ASN A 275 -0.42 -4.09 -18.34
CA ASN A 275 0.76 -4.95 -18.47
C ASN A 275 0.86 -5.62 -19.86
N SER A 276 -0.26 -6.05 -20.44
CA SER A 276 -0.29 -6.56 -21.81
C SER A 276 0.09 -5.49 -22.85
N SER A 277 -0.26 -4.22 -22.61
CA SER A 277 0.12 -3.11 -23.48
C SER A 277 1.59 -2.72 -23.35
N ILE A 278 2.17 -2.80 -22.15
CA ILE A 278 3.58 -2.48 -21.89
C ILE A 278 4.49 -3.56 -22.50
N GLY A 279 4.13 -4.83 -22.32
CA GLY A 279 4.94 -5.96 -22.76
C GLY A 279 6.01 -6.34 -21.73
N GLN A 280 6.05 -7.62 -21.40
CA GLN A 280 7.06 -8.21 -20.51
C GLN A 280 8.04 -9.02 -21.35
N ASP A 281 9.32 -8.96 -20.98
CA ASP A 281 10.37 -9.84 -21.46
C ASP A 281 10.44 -11.08 -20.54
N PRO A 282 9.96 -12.26 -20.98
CA PRO A 282 9.99 -13.48 -20.19
C PRO A 282 11.41 -14.05 -20.02
N ASP A 283 12.36 -13.65 -20.87
CA ASP A 283 13.75 -14.12 -20.84
C ASP A 283 14.65 -13.22 -19.97
N SER A 284 14.14 -12.08 -19.52
CA SER A 284 14.85 -11.15 -18.64
C SER A 284 15.17 -11.79 -17.30
N LYS A 285 16.47 -11.82 -16.97
CA LYS A 285 16.98 -12.34 -15.68
C LYS A 285 17.31 -11.25 -14.68
N ILE A 286 17.30 -9.99 -15.11
CA ILE A 286 17.74 -8.85 -14.31
C ILE A 286 16.67 -7.78 -14.41
N LEU A 287 16.26 -7.25 -13.25
CA LEU A 287 15.27 -6.18 -13.19
C LEU A 287 15.67 -5.10 -12.18
N ILE A 288 15.08 -3.92 -12.36
CA ILE A 288 15.03 -2.88 -11.34
C ILE A 288 13.56 -2.68 -11.00
N GLY A 289 13.18 -3.02 -9.77
CA GLY A 289 11.86 -2.76 -9.21
C GLY A 289 11.80 -1.37 -8.59
N VAL A 290 10.74 -0.60 -8.82
CA VAL A 290 10.48 0.67 -8.16
C VAL A 290 9.18 0.56 -7.38
N LEU A 291 9.28 0.56 -6.04
CA LEU A 291 8.13 0.49 -5.15
C LEU A 291 7.69 1.90 -4.74
N ASP A 292 6.50 2.31 -5.18
CA ASP A 292 5.76 3.46 -4.66
C ASP A 292 4.67 2.95 -3.72
N ILE A 293 4.85 3.21 -2.42
CA ILE A 293 3.93 2.74 -1.38
C ILE A 293 3.63 3.85 -0.38
N TYR A 294 2.44 3.77 0.21
CA TYR A 294 2.05 4.67 1.29
C TYR A 294 3.02 4.58 2.48
N GLY A 295 3.27 5.73 3.12
CA GLY A 295 4.04 5.78 4.36
C GLY A 295 3.19 5.48 5.59
N PHE A 296 3.79 5.52 6.77
CA PHE A 296 3.11 5.36 8.05
C PHE A 296 1.98 6.40 8.22
N GLU A 297 0.79 5.98 8.63
CA GLU A 297 -0.39 6.82 8.80
C GLU A 297 -0.80 6.90 10.28
N SER A 298 -0.87 8.13 10.81
CA SER A 298 -1.45 8.41 12.12
C SER A 298 -2.33 9.65 12.02
N PHE A 299 -3.64 9.44 12.15
CA PHE A 299 -4.69 10.44 12.09
C PHE A 299 -5.40 10.57 13.45
N LYS A 300 -6.30 11.55 13.55
CA LYS A 300 -7.18 11.70 14.73
C LYS A 300 -8.08 10.47 14.91
N THR A 301 -8.46 9.85 13.80
CA THR A 301 -9.31 8.67 13.72
C THR A 301 -8.62 7.67 12.79
N ASN A 302 -8.23 6.52 13.31
CA ASN A 302 -7.57 5.45 12.55
C ASN A 302 -8.47 4.22 12.55
N SER A 303 -8.78 3.68 11.37
CA SER A 303 -9.59 2.46 11.24
C SER A 303 -8.74 1.27 10.78
N PHE A 304 -9.40 0.19 10.39
CA PHE A 304 -8.76 -1.05 9.94
C PHE A 304 -7.76 -0.83 8.79
N GLU A 305 -8.02 0.14 7.91
CA GLU A 305 -7.16 0.48 6.77
C GLU A 305 -5.82 1.07 7.23
N GLN A 306 -5.84 2.03 8.17
CA GLN A 306 -4.61 2.54 8.78
C GLN A 306 -3.85 1.43 9.53
N PHE A 307 -4.57 0.51 10.17
CA PHE A 307 -3.95 -0.63 10.85
C PHE A 307 -3.18 -1.52 9.84
N CYS A 308 -3.80 -1.84 8.70
CA CYS A 308 -3.14 -2.57 7.61
C CYS A 308 -1.95 -1.78 7.02
N ILE A 309 -2.12 -0.48 6.78
CA ILE A 309 -1.05 0.41 6.29
C ILE A 309 0.15 0.43 7.23
N ASN A 310 -0.09 0.52 8.54
CA ASN A 310 0.96 0.56 9.54
C ASN A 310 1.63 -0.79 9.73
N LEU A 311 0.92 -1.92 9.55
CA LEU A 311 1.55 -3.25 9.45
C LEU A 311 2.52 -3.34 8.26
N THR A 312 2.14 -2.81 7.10
CA THR A 312 3.06 -2.73 5.94
C THR A 312 4.32 -1.95 6.28
N ASN A 313 4.18 -0.78 6.91
CA ASN A 313 5.32 0.05 7.29
C ASN A 313 6.19 -0.63 8.35
N GLU A 314 5.60 -1.34 9.31
CA GLU A 314 6.32 -2.14 10.30
C GLU A 314 7.21 -3.21 9.62
N LYS A 315 6.69 -3.94 8.63
CA LYS A 315 7.47 -4.93 7.90
C LYS A 315 8.54 -4.32 7.00
N LEU A 316 8.24 -3.23 6.29
CA LEU A 316 9.21 -2.52 5.48
C LEU A 316 10.34 -1.93 6.35
N GLN A 317 10.02 -1.48 7.56
CA GLN A 317 11.00 -1.01 8.53
C GLN A 317 11.88 -2.15 9.03
N GLN A 318 11.31 -3.33 9.30
CA GLN A 318 12.09 -4.50 9.69
C GLN A 318 13.09 -4.89 8.58
N HIS A 319 12.60 -4.99 7.34
CA HIS A 319 13.43 -5.30 6.17
C HIS A 319 14.55 -4.26 5.98
N PHE A 320 14.22 -2.96 6.14
CA PHE A 320 15.20 -1.88 6.08
C PHE A 320 16.28 -2.02 7.16
N ASN A 321 15.88 -2.23 8.42
CA ASN A 321 16.83 -2.34 9.52
C ASN A 321 17.75 -3.55 9.36
N GLN A 322 17.20 -4.71 8.96
CA GLN A 322 17.98 -5.92 8.68
C GLN A 322 19.00 -5.69 7.56
N HIS A 323 18.60 -5.00 6.50
CA HIS A 323 19.49 -4.68 5.39
C HIS A 323 20.60 -3.70 5.78
N VAL A 324 20.27 -2.59 6.46
CA VAL A 324 21.26 -1.63 6.98
C VAL A 324 22.25 -2.32 7.90
N PHE A 325 21.76 -3.18 8.81
CA PHE A 325 22.62 -3.93 9.72
C PHE A 325 23.55 -4.89 8.97
N LYS A 326 23.04 -5.62 7.98
CA LYS A 326 23.85 -6.51 7.14
C LYS A 326 24.95 -5.75 6.38
N MET A 327 24.61 -4.61 5.76
CA MET A 327 25.61 -3.77 5.07
C MET A 327 26.71 -3.27 6.01
N GLU A 328 26.35 -2.88 7.23
CA GLU A 328 27.32 -2.43 8.25
C GLU A 328 28.28 -3.57 8.63
N GLN A 329 27.76 -4.78 8.83
CA GLN A 329 28.60 -5.95 9.13
C GLN A 329 29.56 -6.30 8.00
N GLU A 330 29.06 -6.33 6.75
CA GLU A 330 29.88 -6.63 5.57
C GLU A 330 31.01 -5.62 5.43
N GLU A 331 30.76 -4.34 5.69
CA GLU A 331 31.81 -3.32 5.69
C GLU A 331 32.83 -3.54 6.81
N TYR A 332 32.40 -3.87 8.03
CA TYR A 332 33.34 -4.14 9.12
C TYR A 332 34.20 -5.39 8.86
N THR A 333 33.62 -6.45 8.29
CA THR A 333 34.37 -7.63 7.86
C THR A 333 35.37 -7.29 6.77
N LYS A 334 34.95 -6.50 5.76
CA LYS A 334 35.83 -6.07 4.66
C LYS A 334 36.99 -5.20 5.14
N GLU A 335 36.75 -4.36 6.13
CA GLU A 335 37.76 -3.48 6.73
C GLU A 335 38.58 -4.16 7.83
N GLU A 336 38.28 -5.40 8.21
CA GLU A 336 38.89 -6.13 9.35
C GLU A 336 38.84 -5.33 10.66
N ILE A 337 37.72 -4.63 10.88
CA ILE A 337 37.43 -3.90 12.11
C ILE A 337 37.02 -4.91 13.18
N ASP A 338 37.56 -4.80 14.38
CA ASP A 338 37.16 -5.62 15.53
C ASP A 338 35.87 -5.05 16.11
N TRP A 339 34.74 -5.70 15.81
CA TRP A 339 33.44 -5.29 16.29
C TRP A 339 32.78 -6.45 17.05
N SER A 340 32.21 -6.15 18.22
CA SER A 340 31.38 -7.10 18.93
C SER A 340 29.98 -7.10 18.32
N TYR A 341 29.31 -8.27 18.33
CA TYR A 341 27.94 -8.37 17.87
C TYR A 341 27.04 -7.41 18.65
N ILE A 342 26.66 -6.29 18.04
CA ILE A 342 25.73 -5.33 18.62
C ILE A 342 24.36 -6.00 18.60
N GLN A 343 23.76 -6.22 19.78
CA GLN A 343 22.42 -6.76 19.88
C GLN A 343 21.43 -5.75 19.28
N PHE A 344 21.03 -6.02 18.04
CA PHE A 344 20.00 -5.26 17.35
C PHE A 344 18.64 -5.56 17.99
N VAL A 345 18.00 -4.53 18.54
CA VAL A 345 16.61 -4.60 19.00
C VAL A 345 15.74 -4.25 17.80
N ASP A 346 15.12 -5.28 17.22
CA ASP A 346 14.22 -5.12 16.09
C ASP A 346 12.76 -4.91 16.55
N ASN A 347 11.87 -4.76 15.57
CA ASN A 347 10.45 -4.59 15.78
C ASN A 347 9.65 -5.91 15.68
N GLN A 348 10.29 -7.07 15.85
CA GLN A 348 9.63 -8.37 15.74
C GLN A 348 8.53 -8.53 16.79
N GLU A 349 8.68 -7.99 17.99
CA GLU A 349 7.64 -8.07 19.04
C GLU A 349 6.33 -7.37 18.63
N ILE A 350 6.43 -6.26 17.89
CA ILE A 350 5.28 -5.51 17.35
C ILE A 350 4.63 -6.30 16.21
N LEU A 351 5.46 -6.89 15.32
CA LEU A 351 4.95 -7.77 14.27
C LEU A 351 4.26 -9.01 14.86
N ASP A 352 4.85 -9.64 15.87
CA ASP A 352 4.27 -10.80 16.56
C ASP A 352 2.92 -10.45 17.20
N LEU A 353 2.82 -9.27 17.83
CA LEU A 353 1.56 -8.74 18.36
C LEU A 353 0.49 -8.69 17.26
N ILE A 354 0.83 -8.21 16.06
CA ILE A 354 -0.14 -8.02 14.97
C ILE A 354 -0.48 -9.32 14.24
N GLU A 355 0.53 -10.10 13.83
CA GLU A 355 0.37 -11.15 12.81
C GLU A 355 0.71 -12.58 13.22
N LYS A 356 1.22 -12.82 14.44
CA LYS A 356 1.58 -14.18 14.89
C LYS A 356 0.35 -15.08 14.91
N LYS A 357 0.51 -16.33 14.46
CA LYS A 357 -0.53 -17.36 14.57
C LYS A 357 -0.03 -18.49 15.49
N PRO A 358 -0.81 -18.91 16.50
CA PRO A 358 -2.09 -18.34 16.95
C PRO A 358 -1.91 -17.08 17.82
N GLY A 359 -2.97 -16.26 17.89
CA GLY A 359 -3.11 -15.24 18.93
C GLY A 359 -2.45 -13.88 18.67
N GLY A 360 -2.15 -13.51 17.43
CA GLY A 360 -1.93 -12.13 16.98
C GLY A 360 -3.26 -11.38 16.74
N ILE A 361 -3.24 -10.05 16.68
CA ILE A 361 -4.44 -9.21 16.51
C ILE A 361 -5.28 -9.65 15.29
N ILE A 362 -4.65 -9.90 14.14
CA ILE A 362 -5.38 -10.35 12.93
C ILE A 362 -6.04 -11.71 13.16
N ALA A 363 -5.38 -12.64 13.83
CA ALA A 363 -5.94 -13.96 14.13
C ALA A 363 -7.15 -13.85 15.07
N LEU A 364 -7.05 -13.01 16.11
CA LEU A 364 -8.16 -12.75 17.03
C LEU A 364 -9.33 -12.03 16.35
N LEU A 365 -9.05 -11.15 15.39
CA LEU A 365 -10.05 -10.49 14.58
C LEU A 365 -10.80 -11.51 13.70
N ASP A 366 -10.07 -12.39 13.01
CA ASP A 366 -10.63 -13.47 12.19
C ASP A 366 -11.50 -14.41 13.02
N GLU A 367 -11.01 -14.86 14.18
CA GLU A 367 -11.78 -15.68 15.12
C GLU A 367 -13.06 -14.98 15.57
N THR A 368 -12.99 -13.67 15.84
CA THR A 368 -14.16 -12.92 16.31
C THR A 368 -15.17 -12.70 15.19
N CYS A 369 -14.73 -12.54 13.93
CA CYS A 369 -15.62 -12.49 12.76
C CYS A 369 -16.40 -13.81 12.55
N MET A 370 -15.87 -14.95 13.01
CA MET A 370 -16.54 -16.25 12.91
C MET A 370 -17.53 -16.55 14.04
N LEU A 371 -17.45 -15.81 15.16
CA LEU A 371 -18.33 -16.02 16.31
C LEU A 371 -19.73 -15.47 16.03
N ARG A 372 -20.76 -16.22 16.44
CA ARG A 372 -22.15 -15.74 16.37
C ARG A 372 -22.35 -14.59 17.35
N ASN A 373 -23.02 -13.53 16.89
CA ASN A 373 -23.36 -12.34 17.67
C ASN A 373 -22.15 -11.62 18.30
N SER A 374 -20.97 -11.73 17.70
CA SER A 374 -19.81 -10.96 18.14
C SER A 374 -19.94 -9.50 17.72
N THR A 375 -19.38 -8.62 18.55
CA THR A 375 -19.34 -7.18 18.31
C THR A 375 -17.92 -6.66 18.37
N HIS A 376 -17.71 -5.41 17.95
CA HIS A 376 -16.40 -4.76 18.06
C HIS A 376 -15.94 -4.64 19.52
N GLU A 377 -16.85 -4.50 20.48
CA GLU A 377 -16.52 -4.55 21.92
C GLU A 377 -16.06 -5.95 22.34
N THR A 378 -16.69 -7.01 21.82
CA THR A 378 -16.25 -8.39 22.06
C THR A 378 -14.82 -8.60 21.57
N PHE A 379 -14.48 -8.04 20.41
CA PHE A 379 -13.13 -8.05 19.87
C PHE A 379 -12.15 -7.30 20.77
N ALA A 380 -12.50 -6.07 21.18
CA ALA A 380 -11.68 -5.24 22.05
C ALA A 380 -11.39 -5.92 23.41
N GLU A 381 -12.40 -6.52 24.03
CA GLU A 381 -12.25 -7.26 25.29
C GLU A 381 -11.26 -8.42 25.17
N LYS A 382 -11.32 -9.19 24.08
CA LYS A 382 -10.34 -10.24 23.81
C LYS A 382 -8.93 -9.69 23.70
N LEU A 383 -8.74 -8.56 23.01
CA LEU A 383 -7.43 -7.91 22.91
C LEU A 383 -6.92 -7.48 24.30
N TYR A 384 -7.76 -6.83 25.11
CA TYR A 384 -7.37 -6.39 26.45
C TYR A 384 -7.01 -7.55 27.37
N GLN A 385 -7.73 -8.66 27.29
CA GLN A 385 -7.42 -9.86 28.07
C GLN A 385 -6.10 -10.51 27.63
N LYS A 386 -5.86 -10.57 26.30
CA LYS A 386 -4.68 -11.22 25.74
C LYS A 386 -3.39 -10.43 25.95
N TYR A 387 -3.45 -9.10 25.84
CA TYR A 387 -2.27 -8.23 25.75
C TYR A 387 -2.14 -7.24 26.90
N LYS A 388 -2.81 -7.47 28.03
CA LYS A 388 -2.80 -6.58 29.21
C LYS A 388 -1.39 -6.14 29.64
N ASP A 389 -0.44 -7.07 29.60
CA ASP A 389 0.94 -6.88 30.06
C ASP A 389 1.94 -6.73 28.90
N ASN A 390 1.47 -6.61 27.65
CA ASN A 390 2.35 -6.45 26.49
C ASN A 390 2.84 -4.98 26.39
N PRO A 391 4.15 -4.73 26.28
CA PRO A 391 4.69 -3.37 26.27
C PRO A 391 4.30 -2.55 25.03
N HIS A 392 3.88 -3.21 23.95
CA HIS A 392 3.50 -2.60 22.68
C HIS A 392 1.99 -2.45 22.49
N PHE A 393 1.20 -2.72 23.53
CA PHE A 393 -0.26 -2.62 23.51
C PHE A 393 -0.79 -1.85 24.71
N SER A 394 -1.80 -1.01 24.50
CA SER A 394 -2.50 -0.37 25.62
C SER A 394 -3.98 -0.12 25.35
N LYS A 395 -4.78 -0.12 26.43
CA LYS A 395 -6.17 0.31 26.42
C LYS A 395 -6.26 1.84 26.60
N PRO A 396 -6.88 2.59 25.68
CA PRO A 396 -7.14 4.01 25.84
C PRO A 396 -8.01 4.30 27.07
N LYS A 397 -7.72 5.41 27.77
CA LYS A 397 -8.41 5.76 29.03
C LYS A 397 -9.89 6.09 28.85
N PHE A 398 -10.25 6.73 27.73
CA PHE A 398 -11.59 7.30 27.51
C PHE A 398 -12.45 6.47 26.56
N SER A 399 -11.87 5.53 25.83
CA SER A 399 -12.61 4.65 24.93
C SER A 399 -12.90 3.31 25.60
N ARG A 400 -14.09 2.77 25.32
CA ARG A 400 -14.50 1.46 25.83
C ARG A 400 -14.01 0.32 24.94
N SER A 401 -13.87 0.57 23.64
CA SER A 401 -13.66 -0.44 22.60
C SER A 401 -12.40 -0.20 21.75
N ASP A 402 -11.76 0.97 21.77
CA ASP A 402 -10.56 1.22 20.96
C ASP A 402 -9.30 0.58 21.55
N PHE A 403 -8.29 0.33 20.73
CA PHE A 403 -6.99 -0.16 21.21
C PHE A 403 -5.84 0.67 20.65
N THR A 404 -4.74 0.73 21.40
CA THR A 404 -3.51 1.41 20.97
C THR A 404 -2.40 0.40 20.74
N VAL A 405 -1.73 0.50 19.59
CA VAL A 405 -0.48 -0.20 19.32
C VAL A 405 0.67 0.81 19.40
N HIS A 406 1.74 0.45 20.09
CA HIS A 406 2.97 1.24 20.13
C HIS A 406 3.85 0.77 18.96
N HIS A 407 3.72 1.43 17.81
CA HIS A 407 4.52 1.15 16.62
C HIS A 407 5.92 1.77 16.74
N TYR A 408 6.85 1.37 15.86
CA TYR A 408 8.18 1.99 15.78
C TYR A 408 8.14 3.52 15.57
N ALA A 409 7.11 4.01 14.87
CA ALA A 409 6.93 5.42 14.55
C ALA A 409 6.12 6.22 15.60
N GLY A 410 5.60 5.53 16.63
CA GLY A 410 4.80 6.11 17.71
C GLY A 410 3.47 5.39 17.95
N ASN A 411 2.74 5.89 18.94
CA ASN A 411 1.49 5.28 19.38
C ASN A 411 0.34 5.63 18.43
N VAL A 412 -0.42 4.63 18.01
CA VAL A 412 -1.61 4.81 17.16
C VAL A 412 -2.79 4.12 17.83
N THR A 413 -3.84 4.90 18.07
CA THR A 413 -5.13 4.39 18.57
C THR A 413 -6.06 4.11 17.41
N TYR A 414 -6.59 2.88 17.37
CA TYR A 414 -7.48 2.38 16.33
C TYR A 414 -8.91 2.24 16.85
N GLN A 415 -9.86 2.75 16.09
CA GLN A 415 -11.29 2.65 16.39
C GLN A 415 -11.85 1.31 15.94
N THR A 416 -12.37 0.52 16.86
CA THR A 416 -12.80 -0.86 16.57
C THR A 416 -14.19 -0.97 15.95
N ASP A 417 -15.01 0.08 15.99
CA ASP A 417 -16.43 0.06 15.62
C ASP A 417 -16.75 -0.69 14.32
N LEU A 418 -15.90 -0.52 13.29
CA LEU A 418 -16.06 -1.12 11.98
C LEU A 418 -15.01 -2.20 11.65
N PHE A 419 -14.17 -2.61 12.60
CA PHE A 419 -13.09 -3.59 12.33
C PHE A 419 -13.63 -4.94 11.85
N LEU A 420 -14.70 -5.44 12.47
CA LEU A 420 -15.31 -6.71 12.05
C LEU A 420 -15.89 -6.59 10.65
N ASP A 421 -16.74 -5.59 10.41
CA ASP A 421 -17.39 -5.39 9.11
C ASP A 421 -16.37 -5.17 7.98
N LYS A 422 -15.27 -4.46 8.27
CA LYS A 422 -14.18 -4.17 7.32
C LYS A 422 -13.22 -5.34 7.12
N ASN A 423 -13.08 -6.26 8.06
CA ASN A 423 -12.19 -7.41 7.90
C ASN A 423 -12.87 -8.59 7.17
N ILE A 424 -14.19 -8.60 7.14
CA ILE A 424 -14.98 -9.64 6.48
C ILE A 424 -14.90 -9.49 4.95
N ASP A 425 -14.19 -10.43 4.31
CA ASP A 425 -14.16 -10.60 2.85
C ASP A 425 -15.01 -11.81 2.44
N TYR A 426 -16.33 -11.64 2.33
CA TYR A 426 -17.17 -12.72 1.81
C TYR A 426 -17.00 -12.81 0.29
N ALA A 427 -16.20 -13.77 -0.16
CA ALA A 427 -16.42 -14.35 -1.48
C ALA A 427 -17.76 -15.10 -1.45
N VAL A 428 -18.79 -14.44 -1.98
CA VAL A 428 -20.12 -15.02 -2.10
C VAL A 428 -20.15 -15.81 -3.40
N ASN A 429 -20.19 -17.14 -3.32
CA ASN A 429 -20.21 -18.02 -4.49
C ASN A 429 -21.38 -17.68 -5.44
N GLU A 430 -22.50 -17.27 -4.88
CA GLU A 430 -23.70 -16.84 -5.60
C GLU A 430 -23.44 -15.62 -6.49
N HIS A 431 -22.67 -14.65 -5.99
CA HIS A 431 -22.22 -13.49 -6.77
C HIS A 431 -21.32 -13.91 -7.93
N GLN A 432 -20.44 -14.88 -7.69
CA GLN A 432 -19.56 -15.41 -8.73
C GLN A 432 -20.33 -16.17 -9.81
N ILE A 433 -21.28 -17.02 -9.43
CA ILE A 433 -22.14 -17.75 -10.36
C ILE A 433 -22.97 -16.76 -11.20
N LEU A 434 -23.59 -15.77 -10.56
CA LEU A 434 -24.42 -14.78 -11.21
C LEU A 434 -23.64 -13.97 -12.26
N LEU A 435 -22.49 -13.42 -11.88
CA LEU A 435 -21.71 -12.56 -12.77
C LEU A 435 -20.90 -13.33 -13.81
N ASN A 436 -20.49 -14.57 -13.52
CA ASN A 436 -19.94 -15.46 -14.55
C ASN A 436 -20.97 -15.74 -15.66
N ALA A 437 -22.25 -15.91 -15.30
CA ALA A 437 -23.36 -16.10 -16.24
C ALA A 437 -23.86 -14.81 -16.90
N SER A 438 -23.19 -13.67 -16.69
CA SER A 438 -23.52 -12.41 -17.35
C SER A 438 -23.48 -12.54 -18.88
N LYS A 439 -24.43 -11.89 -19.56
CA LYS A 439 -24.43 -11.78 -21.03
C LYS A 439 -23.40 -10.77 -21.53
N CYS A 440 -22.78 -9.99 -20.64
CA CYS A 440 -21.67 -9.11 -20.97
C CYS A 440 -20.35 -9.90 -20.90
N PRO A 441 -19.64 -10.10 -22.03
CA PRO A 441 -18.39 -10.87 -22.03
C PRO A 441 -17.33 -10.28 -21.08
N PHE A 442 -17.27 -8.95 -20.98
CA PHE A 442 -16.37 -8.25 -20.07
C PHE A 442 -16.66 -8.62 -18.61
N VAL A 443 -17.91 -8.47 -18.15
CA VAL A 443 -18.31 -8.81 -16.77
C VAL A 443 -18.08 -10.29 -16.48
N SER A 444 -18.46 -11.18 -17.40
CA SER A 444 -18.21 -12.62 -17.28
C SER A 444 -16.70 -12.93 -17.13
N SER A 445 -15.84 -12.23 -17.88
CA SER A 445 -14.38 -12.41 -17.80
C SER A 445 -13.77 -11.99 -16.45
N LEU A 446 -14.42 -11.08 -15.71
CA LEU A 446 -14.01 -10.76 -14.34
C LEU A 446 -14.31 -11.92 -13.38
N PHE A 447 -15.18 -12.87 -13.74
CA PHE A 447 -15.61 -13.96 -12.87
C PHE A 447 -15.37 -15.32 -13.52
N PRO A 448 -14.20 -15.95 -13.33
CA PRO A 448 -13.92 -17.26 -13.92
C PRO A 448 -14.81 -18.39 -13.32
N PRO A 449 -14.97 -19.52 -14.04
CA PRO A 449 -15.83 -20.63 -13.64
C PRO A 449 -15.45 -21.28 -12.30
N VAL A 450 -16.44 -21.85 -11.61
CA VAL A 450 -16.34 -22.31 -10.21
C VAL A 450 -15.42 -23.53 -10.02
N GLU A 451 -15.08 -24.30 -11.06
CA GLU A 451 -14.20 -25.49 -10.93
C GLU A 451 -12.78 -25.14 -10.44
N GLU A 452 -12.30 -23.92 -10.70
CA GLU A 452 -11.04 -23.41 -10.14
C GLU A 452 -11.22 -22.79 -8.73
N ALA A 453 -12.44 -22.36 -8.37
CA ALA A 453 -12.76 -21.67 -7.11
C ALA A 453 -13.23 -22.61 -5.98
N ALA A 454 -13.73 -23.81 -6.31
CA ALA A 454 -14.33 -24.77 -5.36
C ALA A 454 -13.36 -25.30 -4.28
N LYS A 455 -12.05 -25.07 -4.41
CA LYS A 455 -11.05 -25.45 -3.39
C LYS A 455 -10.98 -24.50 -2.19
N ASN A 456 -11.59 -23.31 -2.26
CA ASN A 456 -11.41 -22.23 -1.27
C ASN A 456 -12.72 -21.72 -0.63
N THR A 457 -13.58 -22.62 -0.15
CA THR A 457 -14.79 -22.26 0.64
C THR A 457 -14.48 -21.88 2.10
N LYS A 458 -13.20 -21.81 2.48
CA LYS A 458 -12.79 -21.36 3.83
C LYS A 458 -12.91 -19.84 3.91
N PHE A 459 -13.48 -19.36 5.03
CA PHE A 459 -13.46 -17.94 5.37
C PHE A 459 -12.04 -17.39 5.18
N THR A 460 -11.95 -16.36 4.36
CA THR A 460 -10.75 -15.56 4.13
C THR A 460 -11.08 -14.15 4.57
N SER A 461 -10.24 -13.58 5.42
CA SER A 461 -10.40 -12.18 5.83
C SER A 461 -9.52 -11.27 5.00
N ILE A 462 -9.90 -9.99 4.95
CA ILE A 462 -9.09 -8.95 4.32
C ILE A 462 -7.71 -8.92 5.00
N GLY A 463 -7.64 -8.99 6.34
CA GLY A 463 -6.38 -9.00 7.08
C GLY A 463 -5.46 -10.19 6.72
N SER A 464 -6.02 -11.40 6.60
CA SER A 464 -5.24 -12.58 6.20
C SER A 464 -4.78 -12.52 4.73
N SER A 465 -5.62 -12.05 3.81
CA SER A 465 -5.25 -11.85 2.39
C SER A 465 -4.17 -10.77 2.25
N PHE A 466 -4.34 -9.65 2.96
CA PHE A 466 -3.39 -8.54 3.03
C PHE A 466 -2.02 -9.02 3.52
N LYS A 467 -1.98 -9.82 4.60
CA LYS A 467 -0.74 -10.42 5.13
C LYS A 467 -0.01 -11.26 4.07
N GLN A 468 -0.73 -12.07 3.30
CA GLN A 468 -0.14 -12.92 2.25
C GLN A 468 0.44 -12.08 1.11
N GLN A 469 -0.29 -11.05 0.64
CA GLN A 469 0.20 -10.13 -0.39
C GLN A 469 1.47 -9.40 0.06
N LEU A 470 1.47 -8.91 1.30
CA LEU A 470 2.63 -8.22 1.88
C LEU A 470 3.84 -9.16 2.01
N GLN A 471 3.62 -10.42 2.39
CA GLN A 471 4.68 -11.42 2.46
C GLN A 471 5.31 -11.67 1.07
N SER A 472 4.50 -11.83 0.03
CA SER A 472 4.97 -12.01 -1.35
C SER A 472 5.77 -10.79 -1.86
N LEU A 473 5.34 -9.57 -1.51
CA LEU A 473 6.11 -8.36 -1.82
C LEU A 473 7.49 -8.39 -1.15
N LEU A 474 7.57 -8.74 0.14
CA LEU A 474 8.83 -8.78 0.89
C LEU A 474 9.78 -9.88 0.39
N GLU A 475 9.25 -11.03 -0.03
CA GLU A 475 10.04 -12.08 -0.68
C GLU A 475 10.67 -11.58 -1.98
N THR A 476 9.91 -10.83 -2.78
CA THR A 476 10.40 -10.21 -4.01
C THR A 476 11.50 -9.19 -3.71
N LEU A 477 11.30 -8.33 -2.69
CA LEU A 477 12.29 -7.34 -2.27
C LEU A 477 13.56 -7.99 -1.70
N SER A 478 13.43 -9.08 -0.94
CA SER A 478 14.55 -9.80 -0.33
C SER A 478 15.44 -10.52 -1.36
N ALA A 479 14.90 -10.80 -2.55
CA ALA A 479 15.63 -11.35 -3.68
C ALA A 479 16.37 -10.28 -4.53
N THR A 480 16.29 -9.01 -4.12
CA THR A 480 16.92 -7.88 -4.80
C THR A 480 17.88 -7.14 -3.88
N GLU A 481 18.76 -6.32 -4.46
CA GLU A 481 19.54 -5.34 -3.71
C GLU A 481 18.70 -4.06 -3.51
N PRO A 482 18.30 -3.73 -2.26
CA PRO A 482 17.37 -2.64 -2.00
C PRO A 482 18.08 -1.28 -1.84
N HIS A 483 17.45 -0.23 -2.37
CA HIS A 483 17.85 1.16 -2.25
C HIS A 483 16.67 1.95 -1.68
N TYR A 484 16.91 2.81 -0.71
CA TYR A 484 15.83 3.50 0.01
C TYR A 484 15.84 5.00 -0.27
N ILE A 485 14.69 5.53 -0.67
CA ILE A 485 14.45 6.97 -0.85
C ILE A 485 13.33 7.40 0.10
N ARG A 486 13.65 8.33 1.00
CA ARG A 486 12.71 8.91 1.96
C ARG A 486 12.34 10.34 1.52
N CYS A 487 11.14 10.49 0.98
CA CYS A 487 10.57 11.77 0.59
C CYS A 487 10.04 12.51 1.83
N ILE A 488 10.40 13.78 1.98
CA ILE A 488 10.01 14.62 3.13
C ILE A 488 9.20 15.83 2.64
N LYS A 489 8.00 15.99 3.19
CA LYS A 489 7.14 17.14 2.96
C LYS A 489 7.55 18.29 3.90
N PRO A 490 7.95 19.46 3.38
CA PRO A 490 8.52 20.52 4.22
C PRO A 490 7.47 21.26 5.07
N ASN A 491 6.21 21.30 4.63
CA ASN A 491 5.10 21.96 5.35
C ASN A 491 3.74 21.45 4.88
N ASN A 492 2.70 21.63 5.70
CA ASN A 492 1.34 21.21 5.33
C ASN A 492 0.60 22.17 4.40
N VAL A 493 1.05 23.42 4.29
CA VAL A 493 0.42 24.45 3.43
C VAL A 493 0.81 24.34 1.95
N LEU A 494 1.66 23.37 1.58
CA LEU A 494 2.10 23.08 0.21
C LEU A 494 2.77 24.28 -0.48
N LYS A 495 3.56 25.08 0.25
CA LYS A 495 4.26 26.24 -0.30
C LYS A 495 5.78 26.08 -0.28
N PRO A 496 6.51 26.62 -1.28
CA PRO A 496 7.96 26.63 -1.25
C PRO A 496 8.49 27.50 -0.10
N ALA A 497 9.74 27.22 0.32
CA ALA A 497 10.48 28.00 1.33
C ALA A 497 9.86 28.08 2.75
N ILE A 498 8.91 27.21 3.09
CA ILE A 498 8.38 27.05 4.45
C ILE A 498 8.81 25.69 5.00
N PHE A 499 9.34 25.66 6.22
CA PHE A 499 9.83 24.45 6.87
C PHE A 499 9.24 24.30 8.28
N GLU A 500 8.45 23.26 8.50
CA GLU A 500 7.81 22.95 9.78
C GLU A 500 8.63 21.91 10.56
N ASN A 501 9.50 22.36 11.46
CA ASN A 501 10.42 21.51 12.23
C ASN A 501 9.74 20.27 12.85
N SER A 502 8.61 20.47 13.55
CA SER A 502 7.91 19.39 14.24
C SER A 502 7.35 18.34 13.27
N ASN A 503 6.86 18.78 12.11
CA ASN A 503 6.31 17.92 11.07
C ASN A 503 7.43 17.10 10.41
N VAL A 504 8.52 17.77 10.02
CA VAL A 504 9.68 17.10 9.42
C VAL A 504 10.32 16.10 10.40
N LEU A 505 10.46 16.47 11.67
CA LEU A 505 10.96 15.53 12.69
C LEU A 505 10.09 14.28 12.82
N GLN A 506 8.76 14.46 12.80
CA GLN A 506 7.83 13.34 12.82
C GLN A 506 7.99 12.46 11.57
N GLN A 507 8.16 13.06 10.39
CA GLN A 507 8.41 12.30 9.16
C GLN A 507 9.74 11.53 9.21
N LEU A 508 10.80 12.09 9.80
CA LEU A 508 12.08 11.39 9.97
C LEU A 508 11.97 10.19 10.93
N ARG A 509 11.13 10.29 11.97
CA ARG A 509 10.76 9.17 12.85
C ARG A 509 9.98 8.11 12.07
N CYS A 510 8.88 8.50 11.42
CA CYS A 510 8.04 7.61 10.62
C CYS A 510 8.80 6.94 9.46
N GLY A 511 9.74 7.63 8.85
CA GLY A 511 10.58 7.09 7.76
C GLY A 511 11.72 6.19 8.23
N GLY A 512 11.86 5.95 9.54
CA GLY A 512 12.92 5.12 10.11
C GLY A 512 14.33 5.71 9.97
N VAL A 513 14.44 6.99 9.60
CA VAL A 513 15.74 7.65 9.34
C VAL A 513 16.53 7.79 10.65
N LEU A 514 15.85 8.19 11.73
CA LEU A 514 16.49 8.32 13.04
C LEU A 514 16.98 6.98 13.57
N GLU A 515 16.25 5.90 13.29
CA GLU A 515 16.63 4.56 13.69
C GLU A 515 17.84 4.05 12.89
N ALA A 516 17.89 4.33 11.58
CA ALA A 516 19.08 4.06 10.76
C ALA A 516 20.33 4.77 11.30
N ILE A 517 20.18 6.05 11.65
CA ILE A 517 21.26 6.85 12.24
C ILE A 517 21.67 6.23 13.58
N ARG A 518 20.72 5.83 14.43
CA ARG A 518 20.99 5.17 15.71
C ARG A 518 21.79 3.88 15.51
N ILE A 519 21.39 3.02 14.58
CA ILE A 519 22.11 1.78 14.24
C ILE A 519 23.55 2.10 13.79
N SER A 520 23.72 3.06 12.89
CA SER A 520 25.05 3.48 12.42
C SER A 520 25.92 4.05 13.56
N CYS A 521 25.31 4.80 14.48
CA CYS A 521 26.00 5.39 15.64
C CYS A 521 26.38 4.37 16.73
N LEU A 522 25.73 3.21 16.80
CA LEU A 522 26.15 2.12 17.70
C LEU A 522 27.46 1.46 17.24
N GLY A 523 27.78 1.54 15.95
CA GLY A 523 29.05 1.11 15.38
C GLY A 523 30.00 2.29 15.13
N TYR A 524 30.62 2.34 13.95
CA TYR A 524 31.53 3.39 13.53
C TYR A 524 30.90 4.27 12.43
N PRO A 525 30.15 5.32 12.80
CA PRO A 525 29.39 6.14 11.85
C PRO A 525 30.30 7.04 11.01
N THR A 526 31.45 7.45 11.55
CA THR A 526 32.42 8.28 10.84
C THR A 526 33.52 7.43 10.26
N ARG A 527 33.65 7.45 8.92
CA ARG A 527 34.69 6.76 8.17
C ARG A 527 35.36 7.77 7.23
N ARG A 528 36.67 7.95 7.35
CA ARG A 528 37.45 8.81 6.46
C ARG A 528 38.65 8.05 5.95
N THR A 529 39.04 8.30 4.71
CA THR A 529 40.30 7.73 4.23
C THR A 529 41.48 8.35 4.99
N PHE A 530 42.62 7.65 5.13
CA PHE A 530 43.83 8.18 5.78
C PHE A 530 44.29 9.45 5.09
N TYR A 531 44.23 9.48 3.76
CA TYR A 531 44.51 10.67 2.97
C TYR A 531 43.61 11.85 3.36
N GLU A 532 42.28 11.68 3.35
CA GLU A 532 41.34 12.75 3.72
C GLU A 532 41.52 13.20 5.17
N PHE A 533 41.80 12.24 6.07
CA PHE A 533 42.03 12.52 7.48
C PHE A 533 43.29 13.36 7.67
N VAL A 534 44.42 12.94 7.11
CA VAL A 534 45.69 13.68 7.19
C VAL A 534 45.60 15.04 6.51
N ASN A 535 44.94 15.12 5.36
CA ASN A 535 44.75 16.38 4.65
C ASN A 535 43.93 17.39 5.48
N ARG A 536 42.88 16.93 6.19
CA ARG A 536 42.04 17.79 7.03
C ARG A 536 42.66 18.12 8.38
N PHE A 537 43.25 17.14 9.06
CA PHE A 537 43.67 17.25 10.45
C PHE A 537 45.19 17.37 10.63
N GLY A 538 45.98 17.31 9.55
CA GLY A 538 47.43 17.46 9.59
C GLY A 538 47.90 18.79 10.20
N ILE A 539 47.07 19.84 10.14
CA ILE A 539 47.33 21.12 10.79
C ILE A 539 47.43 20.99 12.33
N LEU A 540 46.75 20.02 12.94
CA LEU A 540 46.79 19.77 14.38
C LEU A 540 48.15 19.19 14.81
N HIS A 541 48.86 18.55 13.88
CA HIS A 541 50.20 18.02 14.14
C HIS A 541 51.11 18.10 12.91
N PRO A 542 51.72 19.26 12.61
CA PRO A 542 52.52 19.46 11.39
C PRO A 542 53.71 18.50 11.24
N LYS A 543 54.25 17.96 12.35
CA LYS A 543 55.30 16.94 12.31
C LYS A 543 54.83 15.61 11.71
N ALA A 544 53.53 15.32 11.76
CA ALA A 544 52.94 14.18 11.08
C ALA A 544 53.05 14.30 9.55
N LEU A 545 53.14 15.52 8.99
CA LEU A 545 53.23 15.77 7.55
C LEU A 545 54.65 15.67 6.97
N SER A 546 55.61 15.15 7.73
CA SER A 546 57.00 15.05 7.28
C SER A 546 57.15 14.06 6.11
N LYS A 547 58.10 14.33 5.18
CA LYS A 547 58.30 13.60 3.90
C LYS A 547 58.66 12.09 4.02
N GLY A 548 58.68 11.52 5.23
CA GLY A 548 58.93 10.10 5.48
C GLY A 548 57.76 9.33 6.10
N ASN A 549 56.68 10.01 6.50
CA ASN A 549 55.54 9.36 7.14
C ASN A 549 54.55 8.83 6.10
N THR A 550 54.11 7.58 6.28
CA THR A 550 52.95 7.07 5.54
C THR A 550 51.67 7.73 6.05
N GLU A 551 50.60 7.73 5.25
CA GLU A 551 49.29 8.28 5.64
C GLU A 551 48.78 7.65 6.95
N ILE A 552 49.02 6.35 7.15
CA ILE A 552 48.67 5.61 8.37
C ILE A 552 49.46 6.14 9.56
N THR A 553 50.78 6.27 9.44
CA THR A 553 51.65 6.79 10.50
C THR A 553 51.25 8.23 10.85
N SER A 554 51.03 9.08 9.86
CA SER A 554 50.59 10.45 10.05
C SER A 554 49.25 10.52 10.78
N THR A 555 48.31 9.64 10.42
CA THR A 555 47.01 9.55 11.09
C THR A 555 47.18 9.16 12.56
N LYS A 556 47.98 8.12 12.87
CA LYS A 556 48.29 7.72 14.25
C LYS A 556 48.85 8.88 15.07
N MET A 557 49.85 9.57 14.53
CA MET A 557 50.47 10.71 15.22
C MET A 557 49.48 11.86 15.49
N ILE A 558 48.55 12.12 14.57
CA ILE A 558 47.52 13.15 14.75
C ILE A 558 46.51 12.73 15.83
N LEU A 559 46.04 11.48 15.80
CA LEU A 559 45.08 10.94 16.77
C LEU A 559 45.68 10.91 18.19
N GLU A 560 46.91 10.44 18.32
CA GLU A 560 47.66 10.43 19.59
C GLU A 560 47.87 11.84 20.11
N LYS A 561 48.26 12.79 19.24
CA LYS A 561 48.43 14.20 19.64
C LYS A 561 47.13 14.83 20.14
N ALA A 562 45.99 14.41 19.60
CA ALA A 562 44.67 14.87 19.97
C ALA A 562 44.06 14.12 21.18
N ASN A 563 44.71 13.08 21.70
CA ASN A 563 44.19 12.20 22.76
C ASN A 563 42.79 11.63 22.45
N LEU A 564 42.51 11.32 21.19
CA LEU A 564 41.25 10.73 20.79
C LEU A 564 41.22 9.24 21.15
N VAL A 565 40.06 8.76 21.63
CA VAL A 565 39.82 7.35 21.98
C VAL A 565 38.66 6.79 21.17
N GLY A 566 38.49 5.46 21.14
CA GLY A 566 37.39 4.82 20.42
C GLY A 566 37.51 4.84 18.90
N TYR A 567 38.73 4.83 18.35
CA TYR A 567 38.94 4.64 16.91
C TYR A 567 39.50 3.24 16.63
N GLN A 568 39.33 2.78 15.40
CA GLN A 568 40.02 1.60 14.88
C GLN A 568 40.68 1.91 13.53
N PHE A 569 41.56 1.03 13.07
CA PHE A 569 42.21 1.12 11.77
C PHE A 569 41.66 0.02 10.88
N GLY A 570 41.04 0.39 9.75
CA GLY A 570 40.59 -0.57 8.74
C GLY A 570 41.64 -0.84 7.66
N ASN A 571 41.47 -1.95 6.94
CA ASN A 571 42.38 -2.40 5.86
C ASN A 571 42.40 -1.49 4.63
N LEU A 572 41.27 -0.89 4.23
CA LEU A 572 41.15 -0.12 2.97
C LEU A 572 41.18 1.38 3.22
N LYS A 573 42.22 1.79 3.94
CA LYS A 573 42.60 3.18 4.13
C LYS A 573 41.67 3.97 5.05
N ARG A 574 40.88 3.41 5.97
CA ARG A 574 39.92 4.20 6.76
C ARG A 574 40.23 4.26 8.25
N VAL A 575 39.94 5.41 8.87
CA VAL A 575 39.84 5.58 10.33
C VAL A 575 38.37 5.59 10.71
N PRO A 576 37.78 4.44 11.04
CA PRO A 576 36.54 4.41 11.82
C PRO A 576 36.78 5.04 13.20
N GLN A 577 35.98 6.03 13.57
CA GLN A 577 36.05 6.69 14.88
C GLN A 577 34.66 6.74 15.52
N PHE A 578 34.54 6.30 16.78
CA PHE A 578 33.44 6.69 17.67
C PHE A 578 33.54 8.19 17.89
N THR A 579 32.67 8.96 17.24
CA THR A 579 32.73 10.43 17.36
C THR A 579 32.06 10.95 18.62
N THR A 580 31.34 10.15 19.40
CA THR A 580 30.61 10.66 20.57
C THR A 580 30.43 9.59 21.65
N SER A 581 30.50 10.03 22.90
CA SER A 581 30.15 9.24 24.08
C SER A 581 28.70 8.73 23.96
N PRO A 582 28.39 7.49 24.40
CA PRO A 582 27.01 7.01 24.54
C PRO A 582 26.09 7.98 25.31
N SER A 583 26.65 8.82 26.19
CA SER A 583 25.90 9.82 26.97
C SER A 583 25.33 10.99 26.17
N ASP A 584 25.92 11.34 25.03
CA ASP A 584 25.45 12.49 24.22
C ASP A 584 24.20 12.15 23.39
N PHE A 585 23.86 10.85 23.32
CA PHE A 585 22.70 10.34 22.58
C PHE A 585 21.42 10.27 23.42
N GLU A 586 21.44 10.64 24.71
CA GLU A 586 20.22 10.80 25.52
C GLU A 586 19.27 11.86 24.93
N PHE A 587 19.77 12.75 24.07
CA PHE A 587 18.95 13.74 23.34
C PHE A 587 17.95 13.13 22.35
N TYR A 588 18.10 11.85 21.98
CA TYR A 588 17.24 11.14 21.02
C TYR A 588 16.18 10.24 21.68
N ARG A 589 16.11 10.19 23.02
CA ARG A 589 15.06 9.47 23.76
C ARG A 589 13.74 10.22 23.82
#